data_AF-A0AAW3W6X6-F1
#
_entry.id   AF-A0AAW3W6X6-F1
#
_cell.length_a   1.000
_cell.length_b   1.000
_cell.length_c   1.000
_cell.angle_alpha   90.00
_cell.angle_beta   90.00
_cell.angle_gamma   90.00
#
_symmetry.space_group_name_H-M   'P 1'
#
loop_
_entity.id
_entity.type
_entity.pdbx_description
1 polymer ?
#
loop_
_entity_poly.entity_id
_entity_poly.type
_entity_poly.pdbx_seq_one_letter_code
_entity_poly.pdbx_strand_id
1 'polypeptide(L)'
;MSTYILLIMNAYIEREKSEPMLKPKKWIDFFKENIIVTILFGLAIVALISVIVLVFIKTLCGENFIKTPYWEIGIVIASIVHAILIIILFYISEKEGQKNYKNRLNKYEMKLNILRYILKYEFYVYEQKKIEELIKQCNSAIKFHQISNKIFKSLSSLTKSALFPIMAFSFGLMAKKVKVNINDIIILTILTIWIIVMFWILFHGIKHYVEIFLDGESNKFKKLKGMLNDIIIKDFLKDENKKSNFELYNSGSN
;
A
#
# COMPACT_ATOMS: atom_id res chain seq x y z
N MET A 1 -2.20 22.61 20.37
CA MET A 1 -1.49 21.36 20.01
C MET A 1 -0.64 20.98 21.21
N SER A 2 -0.72 19.75 21.71
CA SER A 2 0.11 19.39 22.87
C SER A 2 1.56 19.29 22.44
N THR A 3 2.36 20.31 22.75
CA THR A 3 3.81 20.37 22.52
C THR A 3 4.52 19.12 23.06
N TYR A 4 3.91 18.48 24.05
CA TYR A 4 4.42 17.31 24.76
C TYR A 4 4.53 16.04 23.89
N ILE A 5 3.51 15.69 23.10
CA ILE A 5 3.58 14.49 22.24
C ILE A 5 4.60 14.66 21.10
N LEU A 6 4.79 15.90 20.64
CA LEU A 6 5.80 16.24 19.63
C LEU A 6 7.22 16.04 20.20
N LEU A 7 7.46 16.43 21.46
CA LEU A 7 8.74 16.23 22.13
C LEU A 7 9.07 14.75 22.31
N ILE A 8 8.10 13.93 22.76
CA ILE A 8 8.27 12.47 22.87
C ILE A 8 8.58 11.85 21.50
N MET A 9 7.86 12.28 20.46
CA MET A 9 8.10 11.81 19.09
C MET A 9 9.51 12.17 18.61
N ASN A 10 9.98 13.39 18.88
CA ASN A 10 11.30 13.83 18.48
C ASN A 10 12.42 13.08 19.22
N ALA A 11 12.29 12.93 20.55
CA ALA A 11 13.22 12.13 21.36
C ALA A 11 13.31 10.68 20.87
N TYR A 12 12.15 10.09 20.52
CA TYR A 12 12.08 8.76 19.94
C TYR A 12 12.80 8.67 18.58
N ILE A 13 12.59 9.63 17.68
CA ILE A 13 13.24 9.64 16.36
C ILE A 13 14.76 9.80 16.50
N GLU A 14 15.21 10.62 17.44
CA GLU A 14 16.64 10.85 17.69
C GLU A 14 17.32 9.58 18.17
N ARG A 15 16.74 8.88 19.16
CA ARG A 15 17.24 7.57 19.61
C ARG A 15 17.11 6.46 18.56
N GLU A 16 16.04 6.44 17.76
CA GLU A 16 15.91 5.45 16.67
C GLU A 16 17.03 5.61 15.63
N LYS A 17 17.51 6.84 15.39
CA LYS A 17 18.62 7.12 14.45
C LYS A 17 19.99 6.73 14.99
N SER A 18 20.21 6.81 16.30
CA SER A 18 21.48 6.40 16.91
C SER A 18 21.68 4.88 16.88
N GLU A 19 20.61 4.10 16.71
CA GLU A 19 20.67 2.64 16.67
C GLU A 19 21.00 2.09 15.27
N PRO A 20 22.18 1.46 15.07
CA PRO A 20 22.63 1.02 13.74
C PRO A 20 21.71 -0.04 13.12
N MET A 21 21.08 -0.88 13.94
CA MET A 21 20.15 -1.92 13.49
C MET A 21 18.79 -1.38 12.99
N LEU A 22 18.44 -0.14 13.35
CA LEU A 22 17.17 0.49 13.05
C LEU A 22 17.24 1.51 11.91
N LYS A 23 18.43 1.75 11.35
CA LYS A 23 18.62 2.65 10.22
C LYS A 23 17.69 2.26 9.06
N PRO A 24 16.94 3.23 8.49
CA PRO A 24 16.05 2.95 7.37
C PRO A 24 16.89 2.52 6.16
N LYS A 25 16.61 1.32 5.62
CA LYS A 25 17.16 0.90 4.33
C LYS A 25 16.60 1.81 3.24
N LYS A 26 17.45 2.23 2.30
CA LYS A 26 16.98 3.00 1.14
C LYS A 26 16.20 2.05 0.23
N TRP A 27 15.26 2.58 -0.55
CA TRP A 27 14.53 1.82 -1.56
C TRP A 27 15.47 1.15 -2.57
N ILE A 28 16.57 1.82 -2.90
CA ILE A 28 17.62 1.27 -3.75
C ILE A 28 18.19 -0.02 -3.16
N ASP A 29 18.31 -0.11 -1.85
CA ASP A 29 18.80 -1.32 -1.17
C ASP A 29 17.77 -2.44 -1.25
N PHE A 30 16.47 -2.13 -1.17
CA PHE A 30 15.39 -3.11 -1.36
C PHE A 30 15.39 -3.70 -2.78
N PHE A 31 15.48 -2.86 -3.81
CA PHE A 31 15.52 -3.34 -5.21
C PHE A 31 16.81 -4.14 -5.50
N LYS A 32 17.94 -3.75 -4.90
CA LYS A 32 19.20 -4.49 -4.99
C LYS A 32 19.16 -5.85 -4.30
N GLU A 33 18.51 -5.93 -3.13
CA GLU A 33 18.38 -7.19 -2.39
C GLU A 33 17.36 -8.15 -3.04
N ASN A 34 16.36 -7.62 -3.75
CA ASN A 34 15.28 -8.41 -4.36
C ASN A 34 15.24 -8.22 -5.88
N ILE A 35 16.36 -8.51 -6.54
CA ILE A 35 16.54 -8.35 -8.00
C ILE A 35 15.46 -9.09 -8.80
N ILE A 36 15.11 -10.32 -8.40
CA ILE A 36 14.10 -11.13 -9.09
C ILE A 36 12.73 -10.46 -9.04
N VAL A 37 12.32 -9.97 -7.87
CA VAL A 37 11.05 -9.23 -7.69
C VAL A 37 11.05 -7.95 -8.52
N THR A 38 12.17 -7.24 -8.56
CA THR A 38 12.33 -6.00 -9.34
C THR A 38 12.18 -6.25 -10.83
N ILE A 39 12.80 -7.30 -11.36
CA ILE A 39 12.72 -7.70 -12.77
C ILE A 39 11.27 -8.10 -13.13
N LEU A 40 10.64 -8.94 -12.31
CA LEU A 40 9.26 -9.37 -12.52
C LEU A 40 8.27 -8.19 -12.50
N PHE A 41 8.47 -7.24 -11.58
CA PHE A 41 7.67 -6.02 -11.52
C PHE A 41 7.87 -5.14 -12.76
N GLY A 42 9.12 -4.99 -13.22
CA GLY A 42 9.42 -4.29 -14.47
C GLY A 42 8.76 -4.93 -15.69
N LEU A 43 8.80 -6.26 -15.81
CA LEU A 43 8.14 -7.01 -16.87
C LEU A 43 6.61 -6.82 -16.84
N ALA A 44 6.01 -6.79 -15.65
CA ALA A 44 4.59 -6.52 -15.51
C ALA A 44 4.23 -5.12 -16.06
N ILE A 45 4.98 -4.08 -15.70
CA ILE A 45 4.74 -2.71 -16.20
C ILE A 45 4.88 -2.64 -17.73
N VAL A 46 5.94 -3.25 -18.29
CA VAL A 46 6.15 -3.25 -19.75
C VAL A 46 5.01 -3.96 -20.47
N ALA A 47 4.52 -5.08 -19.94
CA ALA A 47 3.36 -5.79 -20.49
C ALA A 47 2.07 -4.98 -20.41
N LEU A 48 1.88 -4.18 -19.35
CA LEU A 48 0.73 -3.29 -19.23
C LEU A 48 0.78 -2.18 -20.31
N ILE A 49 1.94 -1.54 -20.47
CA ILE A 49 2.14 -0.46 -21.44
C ILE A 49 1.94 -0.98 -22.86
N SER A 50 2.46 -2.17 -23.19
CA SER A 50 2.30 -2.75 -24.52
C SER A 50 0.84 -3.05 -24.86
N VAL A 51 0.04 -3.54 -23.92
CA VAL A 51 -1.41 -3.74 -24.10
C VAL A 51 -2.12 -2.40 -24.36
N ILE A 52 -1.81 -1.35 -23.59
CA ILE A 52 -2.40 -0.02 -23.77
C ILE A 52 -2.06 0.56 -25.15
N VAL A 53 -0.78 0.47 -25.56
CA VAL A 53 -0.31 0.96 -26.86
C VAL A 53 -0.98 0.21 -28.01
N LEU A 54 -1.10 -1.12 -27.93
CA LEU A 54 -1.77 -1.93 -28.95
C LEU A 54 -3.25 -1.56 -29.12
N VAL A 55 -3.96 -1.35 -28.00
CA VAL A 55 -5.37 -0.91 -28.00
C VAL A 55 -5.50 0.50 -28.61
N PHE A 56 -4.60 1.41 -28.25
CA PHE A 56 -4.61 2.79 -28.76
C PHE A 56 -4.33 2.86 -30.27
N ILE A 57 -3.34 2.10 -30.76
CA ILE A 57 -3.01 2.00 -32.19
C ILE A 57 -4.20 1.43 -32.98
N LYS A 58 -4.87 0.38 -32.49
CA LYS A 58 -6.08 -0.18 -33.13
C LYS A 58 -7.19 0.88 -33.25
N THR A 59 -7.38 1.66 -32.20
CA THR A 59 -8.46 2.66 -32.12
C THR A 59 -8.23 3.85 -33.06
N LEU A 60 -6.97 4.28 -33.26
CA LEU A 60 -6.62 5.42 -34.11
C LEU A 60 -6.38 5.06 -35.59
N CYS A 61 -5.73 3.93 -35.87
CA CYS A 61 -5.35 3.55 -37.23
C CYS A 61 -6.43 2.76 -37.97
N GLY A 62 -7.52 2.38 -37.30
CA GLY A 62 -8.65 1.64 -37.88
C GLY A 62 -8.30 0.23 -38.34
N GLU A 63 -9.27 -0.46 -38.95
CA GLU A 63 -9.19 -1.86 -39.41
C GLU A 63 -8.07 -2.15 -40.43
N ASN A 64 -7.45 -1.11 -40.99
CA ASN A 64 -6.46 -1.25 -42.06
C ASN A 64 -5.03 -1.54 -41.57
N PHE A 65 -4.71 -1.30 -40.29
CA PHE A 65 -3.33 -1.46 -39.80
C PHE A 65 -3.03 -2.85 -39.21
N ILE A 66 -4.03 -3.55 -38.69
CA ILE A 66 -3.87 -4.87 -38.07
C ILE A 66 -4.98 -5.81 -38.59
N LYS A 67 -4.85 -6.27 -39.84
CA LYS A 67 -5.75 -7.28 -40.43
C LYS A 67 -5.44 -8.71 -39.97
N THR A 68 -4.45 -8.89 -39.11
CA THR A 68 -3.96 -10.21 -38.69
C THR A 68 -4.80 -10.76 -37.53
N PRO A 69 -5.52 -11.89 -37.68
CA PRO A 69 -6.38 -12.46 -36.62
C PRO A 69 -5.63 -12.82 -35.31
N TYR A 70 -4.30 -12.78 -35.34
CA TYR A 70 -3.42 -13.07 -34.22
C TYR A 70 -3.35 -11.97 -33.15
N TRP A 71 -3.88 -10.76 -33.40
CA TRP A 71 -3.81 -9.67 -32.42
C TRP A 71 -4.71 -9.93 -31.19
N GLU A 72 -5.90 -10.50 -31.39
CA GLU A 72 -6.83 -10.89 -30.32
C GLU A 72 -6.21 -11.99 -29.45
N ILE A 73 -5.65 -13.00 -30.11
CA ILE A 73 -4.93 -14.10 -29.46
C ILE A 73 -3.72 -13.55 -28.68
N GLY A 74 -2.99 -12.59 -29.26
CA GLY A 74 -1.85 -11.93 -28.63
C GLY A 74 -2.22 -11.17 -27.35
N ILE A 75 -3.34 -10.45 -27.35
CA ILE A 75 -3.83 -9.73 -26.16
C ILE A 75 -4.26 -10.72 -25.06
N VAL A 76 -4.94 -11.82 -25.44
CA VAL A 76 -5.35 -12.85 -24.49
C VAL A 76 -4.13 -13.53 -23.85
N ILE A 77 -3.15 -13.93 -24.67
CA ILE A 77 -1.90 -14.53 -24.19
C ILE A 77 -1.14 -13.53 -23.29
N ALA A 78 -1.01 -12.27 -23.70
CA ALA A 78 -0.36 -11.24 -22.90
C ALA A 78 -1.05 -11.04 -21.54
N SER A 79 -2.38 -11.06 -21.52
CA SER A 79 -3.18 -10.95 -20.30
C SER A 79 -2.96 -12.14 -19.36
N ILE A 80 -2.91 -13.36 -19.90
CA ILE A 80 -2.63 -14.59 -19.14
C ILE A 80 -1.20 -14.56 -18.56
N VAL A 81 -0.21 -14.22 -19.38
CA VAL A 81 1.19 -14.09 -18.93
C VAL A 81 1.31 -13.06 -17.83
N HIS A 82 0.63 -11.91 -17.96
CA HIS A 82 0.62 -10.87 -16.95
C HIS A 82 -0.03 -11.34 -15.64
N ALA A 83 -1.15 -12.05 -15.69
CA ALA A 83 -1.79 -12.61 -14.51
C ALA A 83 -0.87 -13.62 -13.79
N ILE A 84 -0.19 -14.49 -14.53
CA ILE A 84 0.78 -15.45 -13.98
C ILE A 84 1.95 -14.71 -13.30
N LEU A 85 2.49 -13.65 -13.92
CA LEU A 85 3.56 -12.84 -13.33
C LEU A 85 3.15 -12.20 -12.01
N ILE A 86 1.91 -11.70 -11.91
CA ILE A 86 1.38 -11.13 -10.66
C ILE A 86 1.28 -12.20 -9.57
N ILE A 87 0.79 -13.41 -9.90
CA ILE A 87 0.67 -14.52 -8.95
C ILE A 87 2.06 -14.92 -8.41
N ILE A 88 3.06 -15.04 -9.30
CA ILE A 88 4.44 -15.36 -8.91
C ILE A 88 5.02 -14.27 -8.01
N LEU A 89 4.82 -13.00 -8.35
CA LEU A 89 5.25 -11.85 -7.54
C LEU A 89 4.65 -11.91 -6.13
N PHE A 90 3.36 -12.21 -6.03
CA PHE A 90 2.67 -12.32 -4.74
C PHE A 90 3.25 -13.45 -3.88
N TYR A 91 3.43 -14.63 -4.48
CA TYR A 91 3.99 -15.80 -3.80
C TYR A 91 5.43 -15.57 -3.30
N ILE A 92 6.29 -14.95 -4.12
CA ILE A 92 7.66 -14.62 -3.71
C ILE A 92 7.64 -13.60 -2.56
N SER A 93 6.82 -12.56 -2.68
CA SER A 93 6.70 -11.52 -1.66
C SER A 93 6.25 -12.09 -0.31
N GLU A 94 5.28 -13.01 -0.32
CA GLU A 94 4.80 -13.69 0.89
C GLU A 94 5.91 -14.52 1.55
N LYS A 95 6.64 -15.32 0.75
CA LYS A 95 7.73 -16.16 1.26
C LYS A 95 8.89 -15.34 1.83
N GLU A 96 9.25 -14.23 1.19
CA GLU A 96 10.24 -13.28 1.71
C GLU A 96 9.75 -12.57 2.98
N GLY A 97 8.46 -12.25 3.05
CA GLY A 97 7.80 -11.70 4.22
C GLY A 97 7.93 -12.62 5.43
N GLN A 98 7.65 -13.92 5.24
CA GLN A 98 7.78 -14.95 6.28
C GLN A 98 9.24 -15.13 6.73
N LYS A 99 10.18 -15.25 5.78
CA LYS A 99 11.62 -15.42 6.09
C LYS A 99 12.17 -14.28 6.96
N ASN A 100 11.71 -13.06 6.70
CA ASN A 100 12.18 -11.87 7.40
C ASN A 100 11.34 -11.51 8.64
N TYR A 101 10.27 -12.24 8.93
CA TYR A 101 9.34 -11.93 10.00
C TYR A 101 10.03 -11.84 11.37
N LYS A 102 10.85 -12.83 11.73
CA LYS A 102 11.58 -12.86 13.01
C LYS A 102 12.50 -11.64 13.18
N ASN A 103 13.22 -11.26 12.12
CA ASN A 103 14.07 -10.06 12.15
C ASN A 103 13.26 -8.77 12.26
N ARG A 104 12.11 -8.68 11.58
CA ARG A 104 11.20 -7.53 11.70
C ARG A 104 10.62 -7.42 13.10
N LEU A 105 10.24 -8.53 13.71
CA LEU A 105 9.73 -8.60 15.07
C LEU A 105 10.81 -8.14 16.08
N ASN A 106 12.04 -8.64 15.96
CA ASN A 106 13.14 -8.22 16.82
C ASN A 106 13.42 -6.72 16.72
N LYS A 107 13.43 -6.16 15.50
CA LYS A 107 13.57 -4.71 15.30
C LYS A 107 12.41 -3.93 15.90
N TYR A 108 11.20 -4.47 15.85
CA TYR A 108 10.03 -3.83 16.44
C TYR A 108 10.08 -3.83 17.97
N GLU A 109 10.44 -4.95 18.59
CA GLU A 109 10.66 -5.03 20.05
C GLU A 109 11.74 -4.05 20.52
N MET A 110 12.82 -3.90 19.75
CA MET A 110 13.85 -2.90 20.05
C MET A 110 13.27 -1.47 20.03
N LYS A 111 12.41 -1.13 19.07
CA LYS A 111 11.72 0.17 19.01
C LYS A 111 10.79 0.38 20.21
N LEU A 112 10.05 -0.65 20.61
CA LEU A 112 9.21 -0.59 21.80
C LEU A 112 10.04 -0.34 23.06
N ASN A 113 11.20 -1.00 23.19
CA ASN A 113 12.09 -0.80 24.34
C ASN A 113 12.66 0.63 24.40
N ILE A 114 13.01 1.22 23.25
CA ILE A 114 13.42 2.63 23.18
C ILE A 114 12.28 3.53 23.66
N LEU A 115 11.05 3.29 23.19
CA LEU A 115 9.91 4.09 23.60
C LEU A 115 9.61 3.92 25.10
N ARG A 116 9.65 2.70 25.63
CA ARG A 116 9.51 2.44 27.08
C ARG A 116 10.54 3.21 27.89
N TYR A 117 11.80 3.21 27.46
CA TYR A 117 12.86 3.95 28.12
C TYR A 117 12.54 5.45 28.17
N ILE A 118 12.16 6.04 27.05
CA ILE A 118 11.81 7.47 26.96
C ILE A 118 10.64 7.80 27.89
N LEU A 119 9.57 7.01 27.83
CA LEU A 119 8.38 7.22 28.67
C LEU A 119 8.69 7.07 30.16
N LYS A 120 9.57 6.13 30.53
CA LYS A 120 9.87 5.83 31.94
C LYS A 120 10.90 6.76 32.57
N TYR A 121 11.95 7.11 31.83
CA TYR A 121 13.13 7.76 32.40
C TYR A 121 13.37 9.19 31.92
N GLU A 122 12.87 9.58 30.74
CA GLU A 122 13.03 10.95 30.25
C GLU A 122 11.79 11.80 30.57
N PHE A 123 10.60 11.25 30.31
CA PHE A 123 9.34 11.99 30.39
C PHE A 123 8.48 11.62 31.61
N TYR A 124 8.79 10.52 32.31
CA TYR A 124 8.09 10.06 33.53
C TYR A 124 6.56 9.90 33.35
N VAL A 125 6.16 9.36 32.21
CA VAL A 125 4.76 9.13 31.80
C VAL A 125 4.42 7.66 31.56
N TYR A 126 5.25 6.75 32.09
CA TYR A 126 5.05 5.31 31.99
C TYR A 126 4.00 4.78 32.97
N GLU A 127 2.77 5.28 32.85
CA GLU A 127 1.59 4.82 33.59
C GLU A 127 0.44 4.66 32.60
N GLN A 128 -0.42 3.65 32.80
CA GLN A 128 -1.50 3.33 31.87
C GLN A 128 -2.35 4.56 31.50
N LYS A 129 -2.84 5.31 32.50
CA LYS A 129 -3.67 6.51 32.27
C LYS A 129 -2.95 7.58 31.46
N LYS A 130 -1.66 7.82 31.74
CA LYS A 130 -0.84 8.81 31.02
C LYS A 130 -0.59 8.37 29.58
N ILE A 131 -0.35 7.08 29.34
CA ILE A 131 -0.19 6.54 27.99
C ILE A 131 -1.51 6.63 27.20
N GLU A 132 -2.65 6.36 27.83
CA GLU A 132 -3.98 6.56 27.22
C GLU A 132 -4.22 8.03 26.83
N GLU A 133 -3.78 8.98 27.65
CA GLU A 133 -3.81 10.41 27.30
C GLU A 133 -2.89 10.74 26.12
N LEU A 134 -1.69 10.17 26.06
CA LEU A 134 -0.79 10.32 24.91
C LEU A 134 -1.42 9.76 23.62
N ILE A 135 -2.13 8.63 23.70
CA ILE A 135 -2.88 8.06 22.56
C ILE A 135 -3.99 9.02 22.09
N LYS A 136 -4.71 9.66 23.01
CA LYS A 136 -5.71 10.70 22.66
C LYS A 136 -5.05 11.89 21.97
N GLN A 137 -3.88 12.33 22.46
CA GLN A 137 -3.12 13.42 21.83
C GLN A 137 -2.63 13.03 20.43
N CYS A 138 -2.15 11.79 20.23
CA CYS A 138 -1.81 11.26 18.90
C CYS A 138 -3.01 11.28 17.96
N ASN A 139 -4.21 10.87 18.39
CA ASN A 139 -5.41 10.89 17.54
C ASN A 139 -5.75 12.31 17.05
N SER A 140 -5.63 13.30 17.93
CA SER A 140 -5.84 14.71 17.57
C SER A 140 -4.78 15.20 16.58
N ALA A 141 -3.51 14.87 16.79
CA ALA A 141 -2.42 15.24 15.90
C ALA A 141 -2.54 14.57 14.52
N ILE A 142 -2.90 13.27 14.47
CA ILE A 142 -3.12 12.53 13.22
C ILE A 142 -4.16 13.26 12.37
N LYS A 143 -5.32 13.61 12.94
CA LYS A 143 -6.40 14.31 12.21
C LYS A 143 -5.96 15.69 11.71
N PHE A 144 -5.15 16.40 12.49
CA PHE A 144 -4.66 17.73 12.13
C PHE A 144 -3.69 17.68 10.94
N HIS A 145 -2.75 16.72 10.93
CA HIS A 145 -1.72 16.59 9.90
C HIS A 145 -2.12 15.71 8.70
N GLN A 146 -3.38 15.25 8.61
CA GLN A 146 -3.85 14.38 7.52
C GLN A 146 -4.40 15.21 6.34
N ILE A 147 -3.49 15.81 5.58
CA ILE A 147 -3.75 16.70 4.45
C ILE A 147 -4.28 15.89 3.25
N SER A 148 -3.76 14.68 3.03
CA SER A 148 -4.13 13.82 1.92
C SER A 148 -5.63 13.53 1.87
N ASN A 149 -6.29 13.38 3.02
CA ASN A 149 -7.71 13.07 3.11
C ASN A 149 -8.59 14.16 2.50
N LYS A 150 -8.15 15.43 2.56
CA LYS A 150 -8.86 16.54 1.89
C LYS A 150 -8.67 16.48 0.38
N ILE A 151 -7.46 16.20 -0.09
CA ILE A 151 -7.12 16.13 -1.52
C ILE A 151 -7.81 14.93 -2.19
N PHE A 152 -7.77 13.75 -1.58
CA PHE A 152 -8.40 12.54 -2.13
C PHE A 152 -9.93 12.60 -2.13
N LYS A 153 -10.54 13.27 -1.15
CA LYS A 153 -12.00 13.54 -1.18
C LYS A 153 -12.37 14.43 -2.37
N SER A 154 -11.61 15.50 -2.61
CA SER A 154 -11.84 16.38 -3.77
C SER A 154 -11.59 15.65 -5.09
N LEU A 155 -10.53 14.85 -5.20
CA LEU A 155 -10.28 14.03 -6.40
C LEU A 155 -11.38 12.99 -6.66
N SER A 156 -11.88 12.33 -5.61
CA SER A 156 -12.99 11.38 -5.72
C SER A 156 -14.29 12.05 -6.16
N SER A 157 -14.54 13.28 -5.69
CA SER A 157 -15.66 14.10 -6.14
C SER A 157 -15.53 14.44 -7.63
N LEU A 158 -14.35 14.93 -8.04
CA LEU A 158 -14.08 15.38 -9.41
C LEU A 158 -14.13 14.24 -10.43
N THR A 159 -13.64 13.05 -10.04
CA THR A 159 -13.72 11.84 -10.87
C THR A 159 -15.17 11.40 -11.10
N LYS A 160 -16.01 11.43 -10.06
CA LYS A 160 -17.45 11.14 -10.14
C LYS A 160 -18.21 12.16 -10.99
N SER A 161 -17.91 13.44 -10.84
CA SER A 161 -18.69 14.52 -11.44
C SER A 161 -18.28 14.87 -12.88
N ALA A 162 -17.04 14.65 -13.28
CA ALA A 162 -16.54 15.06 -14.60
C ALA A 162 -16.00 13.89 -15.43
N LEU A 163 -15.17 13.04 -14.83
CA LEU A 163 -14.44 12.00 -15.56
C LEU A 163 -15.35 10.86 -16.03
N PHE A 164 -16.25 10.37 -15.17
CA PHE A 164 -17.24 9.35 -15.57
C PHE A 164 -18.21 9.84 -16.67
N PRO A 165 -18.79 11.06 -16.59
CA PRO A 165 -19.60 11.61 -17.67
C PRO A 165 -18.84 11.75 -19.00
N ILE A 166 -17.58 12.21 -18.98
CA ILE A 166 -16.75 12.33 -20.19
C ILE A 166 -16.45 10.96 -20.80
N MET A 167 -16.14 9.96 -19.96
CA MET A 167 -15.93 8.58 -20.43
C MET A 167 -17.22 8.01 -21.01
N ALA A 168 -18.35 8.14 -20.32
CA ALA A 168 -19.65 7.66 -20.80
C ALA A 168 -20.06 8.33 -22.12
N PHE A 169 -19.83 9.64 -22.26
CA PHE A 169 -20.05 10.37 -23.49
C PHE A 169 -19.14 9.88 -24.63
N SER A 170 -17.86 9.66 -24.36
CA SER A 170 -16.90 9.14 -25.33
C SER A 170 -17.26 7.73 -25.82
N PHE A 171 -17.69 6.84 -24.90
CA PHE A 171 -18.21 5.52 -25.24
C PHE A 171 -19.50 5.61 -26.07
N GLY A 172 -20.41 6.52 -25.73
CA GLY A 172 -21.63 6.76 -26.49
C GLY A 172 -21.37 7.25 -27.92
N LEU A 173 -20.34 8.08 -28.13
CA LEU A 173 -19.91 8.54 -29.45
C LEU A 173 -19.27 7.42 -30.28
N MET A 174 -18.45 6.56 -29.66
CA MET A 174 -17.88 5.38 -30.33
C MET A 174 -18.96 4.39 -30.76
N ALA A 175 -19.95 4.13 -29.89
CA ALA A 175 -21.05 3.22 -30.18
C ALA A 175 -21.93 3.68 -31.36
N LYS A 176 -22.05 5.00 -31.60
CA LYS A 176 -22.81 5.55 -32.73
C LYS A 176 -22.11 5.48 -34.09
N LYS A 177 -20.77 5.43 -34.12
CA LYS A 177 -19.99 5.56 -35.36
C LYS A 177 -19.49 4.25 -35.94
N VAL A 178 -19.51 3.17 -35.16
CA VAL A 178 -18.98 1.87 -35.58
C VAL A 178 -20.14 0.90 -35.72
N LYS A 179 -20.27 0.18 -36.86
CA LYS A 179 -21.11 -1.02 -36.94
C LYS A 179 -20.42 -2.11 -36.12
N VAL A 180 -20.53 -2.04 -34.80
CA VAL A 180 -19.77 -2.91 -33.90
C VAL A 180 -20.39 -4.30 -33.93
N ASN A 181 -19.61 -5.31 -34.27
CA ASN A 181 -20.00 -6.70 -34.14
C ASN A 181 -20.13 -7.07 -32.65
N ILE A 182 -21.02 -8.00 -32.27
CA ILE A 182 -21.24 -8.36 -30.85
C ILE A 182 -19.93 -8.81 -30.18
N ASN A 183 -19.07 -9.51 -30.91
CA ASN A 183 -17.75 -9.93 -30.41
C ASN A 183 -16.83 -8.73 -30.10
N ASP A 184 -16.85 -7.68 -30.93
CA ASP A 184 -16.08 -6.47 -30.68
C ASP A 184 -16.60 -5.71 -29.45
N ILE A 185 -17.91 -5.69 -29.20
CA ILE A 185 -18.51 -5.10 -27.99
C ILE A 185 -18.00 -5.83 -26.74
N ILE A 186 -17.98 -7.16 -26.77
CA ILE A 186 -17.51 -7.99 -25.65
C ILE A 186 -16.02 -7.73 -25.38
N ILE A 187 -15.18 -7.72 -26.42
CA ILE A 187 -13.75 -7.44 -26.30
C ILE A 187 -13.49 -6.04 -25.74
N LEU A 188 -14.20 -5.02 -26.25
CA LEU A 188 -14.07 -3.64 -25.79
C LEU A 188 -14.49 -3.49 -24.32
N THR A 189 -15.54 -4.21 -23.91
CA THR A 189 -16.03 -4.22 -22.54
C THR A 189 -15.02 -4.84 -21.59
N ILE A 190 -14.45 -6.00 -21.93
CA ILE A 190 -13.43 -6.67 -21.14
C ILE A 190 -12.18 -5.79 -21.01
N LEU A 191 -11.72 -5.18 -22.11
CA LEU A 191 -10.61 -4.23 -22.10
C LEU A 191 -10.89 -3.01 -21.22
N THR A 192 -12.09 -2.44 -21.31
CA THR A 192 -12.49 -1.30 -20.50
C THR A 192 -12.50 -1.63 -19.01
N ILE A 193 -13.08 -2.78 -18.64
CA ILE A 193 -13.07 -3.26 -17.25
C ILE A 193 -11.62 -3.46 -16.78
N TRP A 194 -10.78 -4.07 -17.61
CA TRP A 194 -9.38 -4.30 -17.29
C TRP A 194 -8.59 -3.00 -17.09
N ILE A 195 -8.79 -2.00 -17.95
CA ILE A 195 -8.21 -0.66 -17.81
C ILE A 195 -8.70 0.02 -16.54
N ILE A 196 -9.99 -0.06 -16.21
CA ILE A 196 -10.54 0.51 -14.96
C ILE A 196 -9.90 -0.15 -13.74
N VAL A 197 -9.79 -1.48 -13.72
CA VAL A 197 -9.15 -2.23 -12.63
C VAL A 197 -7.69 -1.83 -12.50
N MET A 198 -6.94 -1.74 -13.60
CA MET A 198 -5.53 -1.34 -13.59
C MET A 198 -5.34 0.10 -13.13
N PHE A 199 -6.19 1.03 -13.61
CA PHE A 199 -6.16 2.41 -13.16
C PHE A 199 -6.48 2.51 -11.66
N TRP A 200 -7.40 1.68 -11.16
CA TRP A 200 -7.73 1.62 -9.74
C TRP A 200 -6.57 1.08 -8.90
N ILE A 201 -5.89 0.03 -9.36
CA ILE A 201 -4.67 -0.52 -8.71
C ILE A 201 -3.57 0.56 -8.68
N LEU A 202 -3.31 1.22 -9.80
CA LEU A 202 -2.32 2.30 -9.88
C LEU A 202 -2.70 3.48 -8.99
N PHE A 203 -3.97 3.88 -8.96
CA PHE A 203 -4.43 4.98 -8.12
C PHE A 203 -4.28 4.66 -6.64
N HIS A 204 -4.61 3.44 -6.20
CA HIS A 204 -4.38 3.03 -4.81
C HIS A 204 -2.90 2.91 -4.47
N GLY A 205 -2.08 2.40 -5.40
CA GLY A 205 -0.63 2.37 -5.25
C GLY A 205 -0.05 3.78 -5.07
N ILE A 206 -0.36 4.69 -5.99
CA ILE A 206 0.06 6.10 -5.96
C ILE A 206 -0.49 6.81 -4.72
N LYS A 207 -1.74 6.55 -4.34
CA LYS A 207 -2.36 7.13 -3.14
C LYS A 207 -1.51 6.88 -1.90
N HIS A 208 -1.03 5.65 -1.71
CA HIS A 208 -0.15 5.32 -0.60
C HIS A 208 1.15 6.17 -0.60
N TYR A 209 1.76 6.39 -1.77
CA TYR A 209 2.96 7.23 -1.88
C TYR A 209 2.67 8.72 -1.62
N VAL A 210 1.55 9.21 -2.15
CA VAL A 210 1.09 10.58 -1.91
C VAL A 210 0.75 10.78 -0.42
N GLU A 211 0.15 9.80 0.24
CA GLU A 211 -0.07 9.82 1.69
C GLU A 211 1.25 9.81 2.47
N ILE A 212 2.27 9.05 2.05
CA ILE A 212 3.60 9.11 2.69
C ILE A 212 4.22 10.49 2.55
N PHE A 213 4.10 11.10 1.37
CA PHE A 213 4.72 12.39 1.07
C PHE A 213 3.99 13.56 1.75
N LEU A 214 2.66 13.62 1.64
CA LEU A 214 1.85 14.73 2.15
C LEU A 214 1.55 14.60 3.66
N ASP A 215 1.40 13.38 4.17
CA ASP A 215 1.03 13.12 5.57
C ASP A 215 2.21 12.56 6.38
N GLY A 216 3.46 12.85 5.97
CA GLY A 216 4.66 12.31 6.61
C GLY A 216 4.70 12.51 8.12
N GLU A 217 4.17 13.63 8.61
CA GLU A 217 4.05 13.92 10.05
C GLU A 217 2.92 13.15 10.73
N SER A 218 1.74 13.06 10.10
CA SER A 218 0.63 12.22 10.58
C SER A 218 1.03 10.74 10.67
N ASN A 219 1.83 10.25 9.73
CA ASN A 219 2.33 8.87 9.74
C ASN A 219 3.27 8.59 10.91
N LYS A 220 4.08 9.57 11.33
CA LYS A 220 4.89 9.44 12.56
C LYS A 220 4.00 9.31 13.79
N PHE A 221 2.95 10.12 13.90
CA PHE A 221 1.98 10.00 15.00
C PHE A 221 1.18 8.70 14.96
N LYS A 222 0.81 8.19 13.78
CA LYS A 222 0.17 6.86 13.64
C LYS A 222 1.09 5.75 14.15
N LYS A 223 2.37 5.78 13.79
CA LYS A 223 3.38 4.82 14.27
C LYS A 223 3.54 4.90 15.79
N LEU A 224 3.69 6.10 16.34
CA LEU A 224 3.80 6.32 17.79
C LEU A 224 2.57 5.80 18.54
N LYS A 225 1.36 6.13 18.05
CA LYS A 225 0.10 5.60 18.59
C LYS A 225 0.09 4.07 18.62
N GLY A 226 0.47 3.43 17.51
CA GLY A 226 0.53 1.96 17.44
C GLY A 226 1.45 1.36 18.50
N MET A 227 2.64 1.96 18.69
CA MET A 227 3.59 1.51 19.71
C MET A 227 3.07 1.75 21.14
N LEU A 228 2.40 2.87 21.42
CA LEU A 228 1.78 3.14 22.71
C LEU A 228 0.64 2.15 23.03
N ASN A 229 -0.20 1.83 22.04
CA ASN A 229 -1.23 0.80 22.18
C ASN A 229 -0.62 -0.56 22.52
N ASP A 230 0.45 -0.94 21.83
CA ASP A 230 1.14 -2.21 22.09
C ASP A 230 1.77 -2.26 23.49
N ILE A 231 2.28 -1.14 23.99
CA ILE A 231 2.75 -1.02 25.38
C ILE A 231 1.59 -1.25 26.35
N ILE A 232 0.42 -0.64 26.15
CA ILE A 232 -0.79 -0.91 26.97
C ILE A 232 -1.10 -2.41 27.00
N ILE A 233 -1.19 -3.02 25.82
CA ILE A 233 -1.56 -4.44 25.69
C ILE A 233 -0.52 -5.35 26.36
N LYS A 234 0.78 -5.11 26.12
CA LYS A 234 1.85 -6.00 26.57
C LYS A 234 2.21 -5.82 28.05
N ASP A 235 2.12 -4.59 28.55
CA ASP A 235 2.72 -4.24 29.85
C ASP A 235 1.67 -3.94 30.92
N PHE A 236 0.43 -3.61 30.55
CA PHE A 236 -0.63 -3.24 31.50
C PHE A 236 -1.85 -4.17 31.46
N LEU A 237 -2.21 -4.72 30.29
CA LEU A 237 -3.37 -5.62 30.16
C LEU A 237 -3.02 -7.12 30.28
N LYS A 238 -1.73 -7.45 30.43
CA LYS A 238 -1.25 -8.85 30.34
C LYS A 238 -1.40 -9.68 31.62
N ASP A 239 -2.20 -9.22 32.59
CA ASP A 239 -2.42 -9.91 33.87
C ASP A 239 -3.89 -9.93 34.35
N GLU A 240 -4.86 -10.12 33.44
CA GLU A 240 -6.20 -10.62 33.83
C GLU A 240 -6.56 -11.99 33.23
N ASN A 241 -5.85 -12.48 32.20
CA ASN A 241 -6.13 -13.78 31.56
C ASN A 241 -4.87 -14.59 31.26
N LYS A 242 -3.97 -14.76 32.25
CA LYS A 242 -2.93 -15.80 32.19
C LYS A 242 -3.58 -17.19 32.41
N LYS A 243 -4.20 -17.71 31.35
CA LYS A 243 -4.22 -19.13 30.99
C LYS A 243 -4.81 -19.29 29.59
N SER A 244 -4.18 -20.17 28.80
CA SER A 244 -4.62 -20.66 27.49
C SER A 244 -4.59 -19.66 26.33
N ASN A 245 -3.54 -19.72 25.51
CA ASN A 245 -3.65 -19.79 24.04
C ASN A 245 -2.27 -19.89 23.34
N PHE A 246 -1.16 -19.67 24.05
CA PHE A 246 0.19 -19.92 23.50
C PHE A 246 0.67 -21.38 23.63
N GLU A 247 -0.04 -22.22 24.41
CA GLU A 247 0.24 -23.67 24.52
C GLU A 247 -0.56 -24.53 23.52
N LEU A 248 -1.48 -23.92 22.75
CA LEU A 248 -2.32 -24.63 21.77
C LEU A 248 -1.64 -24.83 20.40
N TYR A 249 -0.50 -24.20 20.15
CA TYR A 249 0.23 -24.32 18.87
C TYR A 249 1.53 -25.15 18.93
N ASN A 250 1.94 -25.60 20.13
CA ASN A 250 3.17 -26.40 20.31
C ASN A 250 2.92 -27.83 20.84
N SER A 251 1.68 -28.28 20.92
CA SER A 251 1.31 -29.63 21.39
C SER A 251 0.75 -30.55 20.28
N GLY A 252 0.90 -30.16 19.02
CA GLY A 252 0.41 -30.90 17.86
C GLY A 252 1.50 -31.34 16.88
N SER A 253 2.55 -31.99 17.36
CA SER A 253 3.48 -32.75 16.51
C SER A 253 4.22 -33.80 17.35
N ASN A 254 3.53 -34.92 17.59
CA ASN A 254 4.15 -36.23 17.76
C ASN A 254 3.72 -37.09 16.58
#